data_AF-A0A931HM89-F1
#
_entry.id   AF-A0A931HM89-F1
#
_cell.length_a   1.000
_cell.length_b   1.000
_cell.length_c   1.000
_cell.angle_alpha   90.00
_cell.angle_beta   90.00
_cell.angle_gamma   90.00
#
_symmetry.space_group_name_H-M   'P 1'
#
loop_
_entity.id
_entity.type
_entity.pdbx_description
1 polymer ?
#
loop_
_entity_poly.entity_id
_entity_poly.type
_entity_poly.pdbx_seq_one_letter_code
_entity_poly.pdbx_strand_id
1 'polypeptide(L)'
;MNVQRNSVTIRPLVLGGLRPLYRQMRHNRVRTVRFEHDADVARFDVCLTDGHAGAALEIRSPRLPGPLTLALGTNFRAEPALDPDVCRALCAVLKPGEPASAATVVRFLQDVVAQAPAVLSRTEPCAACA
;
A
#
# COMPACT_ATOMS: atom_id res chain seq x y z
N MET A 1 3.42 -17.60 27.88
CA MET A 1 2.89 -18.04 26.58
C MET A 1 3.59 -17.25 25.49
N ASN A 2 4.57 -17.86 24.82
CA ASN A 2 5.28 -17.22 23.70
C ASN A 2 4.37 -17.30 22.47
N VAL A 3 3.68 -16.21 22.13
CA VAL A 3 3.03 -16.08 20.84
C VAL A 3 4.14 -15.80 19.83
N GLN A 4 4.73 -16.85 19.26
CA GLN A 4 5.44 -16.71 17.98
C GLN A 4 4.39 -16.28 16.95
N ARG A 5 4.21 -14.96 16.79
CA ARG A 5 3.54 -14.40 15.62
C ARG A 5 4.44 -14.71 14.43
N ASN A 6 4.26 -15.88 13.83
CA ASN A 6 4.87 -16.23 12.56
C ASN A 6 4.36 -15.23 11.52
N SER A 7 5.10 -14.15 11.29
CA SER A 7 4.78 -13.19 10.24
C SER A 7 4.75 -13.90 8.89
N VAL A 8 3.77 -13.58 8.05
CA VAL A 8 3.74 -14.06 6.66
C VAL A 8 4.73 -13.21 5.87
N THR A 9 5.90 -13.78 5.61
CA THR A 9 6.92 -13.12 4.79
C THR A 9 6.58 -13.26 3.32
N ILE A 10 6.26 -12.15 2.68
CA ILE A 10 6.12 -12.10 1.22
C ILE A 10 7.49 -11.80 0.63
N ARG A 11 7.82 -12.42 -0.51
CA ARG A 11 9.06 -12.11 -1.23
C ARG A 11 9.15 -10.60 -1.48
N PRO A 12 10.35 -10.01 -1.44
CA PRO A 12 10.53 -8.59 -1.72
C PRO A 12 9.88 -8.19 -3.05
N LEU A 13 9.14 -7.09 -3.03
CA LEU A 13 8.40 -6.55 -4.18
C LEU A 13 8.96 -5.19 -4.56
N VAL A 14 9.01 -4.91 -5.85
CA VAL A 14 9.39 -3.58 -6.35
C VAL A 14 8.11 -2.83 -6.71
N LEU A 15 7.74 -1.85 -5.89
CA LEU A 15 6.56 -1.02 -6.08
C LEU A 15 6.91 0.25 -6.87
N GLY A 16 7.66 0.07 -7.96
CA GLY A 16 8.28 1.14 -8.73
C GLY A 16 7.30 2.16 -9.34
N GLY A 17 6.04 1.77 -9.56
CA GLY A 17 5.00 2.67 -10.06
C GLY A 17 4.60 3.78 -9.08
N LEU A 18 5.00 3.69 -7.80
CA LEU A 18 4.84 4.79 -6.83
C LEU A 18 5.93 5.85 -6.94
N ARG A 19 7.02 5.59 -7.67
CA ARG A 19 8.15 6.54 -7.81
C ARG A 19 7.72 7.87 -8.41
N PRO A 20 6.93 7.93 -9.50
CA PRO A 20 6.48 9.19 -10.05
C PRO A 20 5.59 9.96 -9.05
N LEU A 21 4.69 9.26 -8.37
CA LEU A 21 3.82 9.84 -7.34
C LEU A 21 4.63 10.46 -6.20
N TYR A 22 5.59 9.71 -5.65
CA TYR A 22 6.47 10.20 -4.60
C TYR A 22 7.36 11.36 -5.05
N ARG A 23 7.87 11.32 -6.29
CA ARG A 23 8.65 12.44 -6.84
C ARG A 23 7.82 13.71 -6.93
N GLN A 24 6.58 13.61 -7.39
CA GLN A 24 5.65 14.73 -7.44
C GLN A 24 5.31 15.25 -6.04
N MET A 25 5.09 14.35 -5.07
CA MET A 25 4.90 14.71 -3.67
C MET A 25 6.07 15.55 -3.14
N ARG A 26 7.30 15.06 -3.31
CA ARG A 26 8.51 15.75 -2.85
C ARG A 26 8.71 17.09 -3.56
N HIS A 27 8.48 17.13 -4.88
CA HIS A 27 8.56 18.36 -5.67
C HIS A 27 7.58 19.43 -5.15
N ASN A 28 6.34 19.03 -4.87
CA ASN A 28 5.28 19.92 -4.38
C ASN A 28 5.32 20.12 -2.85
N ARG A 29 6.36 19.63 -2.16
CA ARG A 29 6.51 19.68 -0.69
C ARG A 29 5.33 19.07 0.07
N VAL A 30 4.63 18.11 -0.53
CA VAL A 30 3.53 17.37 0.07
C VAL A 30 4.08 16.15 0.79
N ARG A 31 3.77 16.01 2.09
CA ARG A 31 4.24 14.88 2.90
C ARG A 31 3.37 13.64 2.79
N THR A 32 2.14 13.77 2.31
CA THR A 32 1.18 12.68 2.27
C THR A 32 0.24 12.82 1.09
N VAL A 33 0.06 11.75 0.31
CA VAL A 33 -1.00 11.63 -0.68
C VAL A 33 -1.86 10.44 -0.32
N ARG A 34 -3.18 10.65 -0.39
CA ARG A 34 -4.18 9.60 -0.18
C ARG A 34 -4.98 9.42 -1.43
N PHE A 35 -5.32 8.17 -1.71
CA PHE A 35 -6.23 7.81 -2.78
C PHE A 35 -6.95 6.51 -2.44
N GLU A 36 -8.05 6.29 -3.12
CA GLU A 36 -8.90 5.15 -2.85
C GLU A 36 -8.70 4.11 -3.94
N HIS A 37 -8.59 2.86 -3.51
CA HIS A 37 -8.50 1.71 -4.37
C HIS A 37 -9.69 0.81 -4.10
N ASP A 38 -10.52 0.63 -5.12
CA ASP A 38 -11.65 -0.29 -5.08
C ASP A 38 -11.17 -1.65 -5.62
N ALA A 39 -11.26 -2.68 -4.79
CA ALA A 39 -11.01 -4.06 -5.18
C ALA A 39 -12.26 -4.89 -4.94
N ASP A 40 -12.93 -5.26 -6.03
CA ASP A 40 -14.20 -5.99 -6.03
C ASP A 40 -15.26 -5.31 -5.14
N VAL A 41 -15.63 -5.95 -4.01
CA VAL A 41 -16.66 -5.45 -3.07
C VAL A 41 -16.11 -4.63 -1.91
N ALA A 42 -14.85 -4.21 -1.95
CA ALA A 42 -14.19 -3.50 -0.86
C ALA A 42 -13.38 -2.28 -1.32
N ARG A 43 -13.48 -1.22 -0.52
CA ARG A 43 -12.73 0.02 -0.67
C ARG A 43 -11.56 0.04 0.30
N PHE A 44 -10.41 0.44 -0.21
CA PHE A 44 -9.17 0.60 0.53
C PHE A 44 -8.72 2.05 0.44
N ASP A 45 -8.43 2.66 1.58
CA ASP A 45 -7.74 3.94 1.65
C ASP A 45 -6.24 3.67 1.60
N VAL A 46 -5.58 4.17 0.56
CA VAL A 46 -4.16 4.02 0.29
C VAL A 46 -3.48 5.36 0.52
N CYS A 47 -2.54 5.37 1.45
CA CYS A 47 -1.84 6.54 1.90
C CYS A 47 -0.33 6.36 1.65
N LEU A 48 0.24 7.15 0.74
CA LEU A 48 1.68 7.25 0.57
C LEU A 48 2.20 8.42 1.40
N THR A 49 3.22 8.17 2.20
CA THR A 49 3.83 9.17 3.10
C THR A 49 5.32 9.30 2.83
N ASP A 50 5.83 10.53 2.92
CA ASP A 50 7.25 10.84 2.96
C ASP A 50 7.66 11.11 4.42
N GLY A 51 8.42 10.19 5.03
CA GLY A 51 8.83 10.24 6.42
C GLY A 51 10.35 10.28 6.59
N HIS A 52 10.80 10.46 7.84
CA HIS A 52 12.23 10.55 8.17
C HIS A 52 13.02 9.28 7.81
N ALA A 53 12.37 8.12 7.81
CA ALA A 53 12.98 6.84 7.42
C ALA A 53 12.82 6.51 5.92
N GLY A 54 12.25 7.43 5.12
CA GLY A 54 11.92 7.23 3.72
C GLY A 54 10.42 7.14 3.46
N ALA A 55 10.07 6.69 2.26
CA ALA A 55 8.68 6.56 1.84
C ALA A 55 8.00 5.37 2.52
N ALA A 56 6.74 5.51 2.89
CA ALA A 56 5.94 4.42 3.43
C ALA A 56 4.54 4.41 2.80
N LEU A 57 4.09 3.21 2.41
CA LEU A 57 2.74 2.96 1.92
C LEU A 57 1.91 2.36 3.05
N GLU A 58 0.81 2.99 3.38
CA GLU A 58 -0.16 2.51 4.35
C GLU A 58 -1.48 2.23 3.64
N ILE A 59 -2.07 1.06 3.91
CA ILE A 59 -3.35 0.64 3.34
C ILE A 59 -4.31 0.33 4.47
N ARG A 60 -5.47 0.97 4.46
CA ARG A 60 -6.51 0.83 5.47
C ARG A 60 -7.83 0.39 4.83
N SER A 61 -8.59 -0.40 5.58
CA SER A 61 -9.96 -0.72 5.24
C SER A 61 -10.73 -1.04 6.52
N PRO A 62 -12.01 -0.67 6.62
CA PRO A 62 -12.85 -1.05 7.77
C PRO A 62 -13.01 -2.57 7.91
N ARG A 63 -12.71 -3.34 6.85
CA ARG A 63 -12.75 -4.81 6.86
C ARG A 63 -11.44 -5.47 7.32
N LEU A 64 -10.39 -4.67 7.60
CA LEU A 64 -9.13 -5.17 8.11
C LEU A 64 -9.00 -4.92 9.62
N PRO A 65 -8.37 -5.84 10.38
CA PRO A 65 -8.16 -5.65 11.81
C PRO A 65 -7.12 -4.56 12.14
N GLY A 66 -6.37 -4.08 11.15
CA GLY A 66 -5.39 -3.00 11.31
C GLY A 66 -4.83 -2.51 9.97
N PRO A 67 -4.06 -1.40 9.96
CA PRO A 67 -3.41 -0.89 8.77
C PRO A 67 -2.31 -1.83 8.29
N LEU A 68 -2.26 -2.07 6.98
CA LEU A 68 -1.11 -2.69 6.34
C LEU A 68 -0.09 -1.59 6.02
N THR A 69 1.07 -1.62 6.67
CA THR A 69 2.14 -0.63 6.43
C THR A 69 3.34 -1.29 5.77
N LEU A 70 3.84 -0.67 4.71
CA LEU A 70 5.00 -1.12 3.94
C LEU A 70 6.02 0.02 3.89
N ALA A 71 7.17 -0.19 4.53
CA ALA A 71 8.33 0.68 4.33
C ALA A 71 8.89 0.46 2.93
N LEU A 72 9.11 1.55 2.19
CA LEU A 72 9.65 1.53 0.84
C LEU A 72 11.13 1.90 0.92
N GLY A 73 11.99 0.90 0.74
CA GLY A 73 13.43 1.09 0.69
C GLY A 73 13.89 1.67 -0.64
N THR A 74 15.20 1.58 -0.88
CA THR A 74 15.83 1.99 -2.13
C THR A 74 15.12 1.37 -3.34
N ASN A 75 14.95 2.14 -4.41
CA ASN A 75 14.21 1.74 -5.61
C ASN A 75 12.74 1.36 -5.38
N PHE A 76 12.15 1.77 -4.26
CA PHE A 76 10.76 1.43 -3.90
C PHE A 76 10.58 -0.09 -3.71
N ARG A 77 11.63 -0.75 -3.23
CA ARG A 77 11.57 -2.14 -2.82
C ARG A 77 10.89 -2.21 -1.44
N ALA A 78 9.80 -2.94 -1.36
CA ALA A 78 9.11 -3.27 -0.13
C ALA A 78 9.42 -4.71 0.26
N GLU A 79 9.58 -4.96 1.56
CA GLU A 79 9.65 -6.30 2.13
C GLU A 79 8.42 -6.49 3.03
N PRO A 80 7.29 -6.97 2.47
CA PRO A 80 6.05 -7.06 3.23
C PRO A 80 6.17 -8.14 4.29
N ALA A 81 6.18 -7.71 5.55
CA ALA A 81 5.95 -8.58 6.70
C ALA A 81 4.52 -8.35 7.18
N LEU A 82 3.62 -9.27 6.85
CA LEU A 82 2.23 -9.18 7.30
C LEU A 82 2.02 -9.98 8.58
N ASP A 83 1.21 -9.42 9.47
CA ASP A 83 0.57 -10.21 10.51
C ASP A 83 -0.37 -11.25 9.85
N PRO A 84 -0.35 -12.53 10.29
CA PRO A 84 -1.22 -13.57 9.74
C PRO A 84 -2.70 -13.21 9.73
N ASP A 85 -3.17 -12.45 10.71
CA ASP A 85 -4.58 -12.06 10.83
C ASP A 85 -4.93 -11.00 9.78
N VAL A 86 -4.02 -10.04 9.56
CA VAL A 86 -4.15 -9.05 8.47
C VAL A 86 -4.09 -9.74 7.11
N CYS A 87 -3.17 -10.69 6.91
CA CYS A 87 -3.05 -11.44 5.66
C CYS A 87 -4.31 -12.27 5.35
N ARG A 88 -4.83 -12.98 6.35
CA ARG A 88 -6.08 -13.76 6.21
C ARG A 88 -7.28 -12.86 5.94
N ALA A 89 -7.43 -11.76 6.69
CA ALA A 89 -8.51 -10.81 6.48
C ALA A 89 -8.44 -10.17 5.09
N LEU A 90 -7.24 -9.75 4.66
CA LEU A 90 -7.03 -9.19 3.32
C LEU A 90 -7.39 -10.19 2.22
N CYS A 91 -6.92 -11.44 2.32
CA CYS A 91 -7.28 -12.48 1.35
C CYS A 91 -8.78 -12.78 1.34
N ALA A 92 -9.42 -12.86 2.51
CA ALA A 92 -10.86 -13.10 2.62
C ALA A 92 -11.69 -11.98 2.00
N VAL A 93 -11.21 -10.73 2.08
CA VAL A 93 -11.85 -9.57 1.44
C VAL A 93 -11.66 -9.60 -0.07
N LEU A 94 -10.45 -9.90 -0.56
CA LEU A 94 -10.11 -9.85 -1.99
C LEU A 94 -10.59 -11.06 -2.78
N LYS A 95 -10.65 -12.23 -2.14
CA LYS A 95 -11.05 -13.52 -2.73
C LYS A 95 -11.83 -14.33 -1.70
N PRO A 96 -13.11 -14.02 -1.47
CA PRO A 96 -13.92 -14.74 -0.51
C PRO A 96 -14.06 -16.21 -0.91
N GLY A 97 -13.86 -17.12 0.04
CA GLY A 97 -13.98 -18.57 -0.16
C GLY A 97 -12.72 -19.27 -0.67
N GLU A 98 -11.66 -18.53 -1.04
CA GLU A 98 -10.36 -19.11 -1.37
C GLU A 98 -9.39 -19.11 -0.17
N PRO A 99 -8.43 -20.06 -0.11
CA PRO A 99 -7.40 -20.05 0.92
C PRO A 99 -6.50 -18.82 0.79
N ALA A 100 -6.05 -18.30 1.94
CA ALA A 100 -5.14 -17.17 1.98
C ALA A 100 -3.83 -17.48 1.24
N SER A 101 -3.44 -16.61 0.31
CA SER A 101 -2.29 -16.80 -0.55
C SER A 101 -1.47 -15.53 -0.65
N ALA A 102 -0.15 -15.67 -0.51
CA ALA A 102 0.79 -14.58 -0.72
C ALA A 102 0.64 -13.99 -2.14
N ALA A 103 0.29 -14.80 -3.14
CA ALA A 103 0.08 -14.32 -4.50
C ALA A 103 -1.09 -13.33 -4.61
N THR A 104 -2.16 -13.53 -3.84
CA THR A 104 -3.31 -12.62 -3.78
C THR A 104 -2.89 -11.26 -3.23
N VAL A 105 -2.12 -11.24 -2.15
CA VAL A 105 -1.60 -10.01 -1.55
C VAL A 105 -0.63 -9.29 -2.50
N VAL A 106 0.27 -10.04 -3.16
CA VAL A 106 1.20 -9.48 -4.16
C VAL A 106 0.42 -8.82 -5.31
N ARG A 107 -0.58 -9.50 -5.85
CA ARG A 107 -1.40 -8.97 -6.96
C ARG A 107 -2.13 -7.70 -6.55
N PHE A 108 -2.75 -7.70 -5.37
CA PHE A 108 -3.39 -6.51 -4.81
C PHE A 108 -2.43 -5.32 -4.70
N LEU A 109 -1.22 -5.53 -4.17
CA LEU A 109 -0.21 -4.47 -4.09
C LEU A 109 0.21 -3.98 -5.48
N GLN A 110 0.29 -4.86 -6.48
CA GLN A 110 0.59 -4.46 -7.86
C GLN A 110 -0.55 -3.63 -8.47
N ASP A 111 -1.81 -4.00 -8.22
CA ASP A 111 -2.99 -3.27 -8.70
C ASP A 111 -3.07 -1.86 -8.10
N VAL A 112 -2.81 -1.74 -6.78
CA VAL A 112 -2.68 -0.44 -6.09
C VAL A 112 -1.62 0.44 -6.74
N VAL A 113 -0.46 -0.13 -7.06
CA VAL A 113 0.65 0.60 -7.70
C VAL A 113 0.31 0.99 -9.14
N ALA A 114 -0.39 0.14 -9.87
CA ALA A 114 -0.84 0.41 -11.24
C ALA A 114 -1.82 1.58 -11.32
N GLN A 115 -2.58 1.85 -10.24
CA GLN A 115 -3.50 3.00 -10.16
C GLN A 115 -2.79 4.33 -9.85
N ALA A 116 -1.58 4.31 -9.29
CA ALA A 116 -0.86 5.53 -8.87
C ALA A 116 -0.71 6.61 -9.97
N PRO A 117 -0.48 6.29 -11.26
CA PRO A 117 -0.46 7.29 -12.34
C PRO A 117 -1.81 7.97 -12.59
N ALA A 118 -2.93 7.26 -12.37
CA ALA A 118 -4.26 7.85 -12.47
C ALA A 118 -4.52 8.82 -11.30
N VAL A 119 -3.98 8.53 -10.12
CA VAL A 119 -3.99 9.45 -8.98
C VAL A 119 -3.23 10.73 -9.33
N LEU A 120 -2.04 10.60 -9.92
CA LEU A 120 -1.25 11.74 -10.39
C LEU A 120 -2.01 12.66 -11.33
N SER A 121 -2.81 12.09 -12.23
CA SER A 121 -3.63 12.86 -13.19
C SER A 121 -4.77 13.62 -12.52
N ARG A 122 -5.22 13.18 -11.33
CA ARG A 122 -6.30 13.81 -10.55
C ARG A 122 -5.78 14.77 -9.49
N THR A 123 -4.61 14.48 -8.94
CA THR A 123 -3.84 15.46 -8.16
C THR A 123 -3.18 16.39 -9.16
N GLU A 124 -3.96 17.35 -9.67
CA GLU A 124 -3.39 18.53 -10.31
C GLU A 124 -2.26 19.07 -9.41
N PRO A 125 -1.17 19.62 -9.98
CA PRO A 125 -0.17 20.29 -9.17
C PRO A 125 -0.91 21.25 -8.24
N CYS A 126 -0.69 21.08 -6.94
CA CYS A 126 -1.28 21.97 -5.95
C CYS A 126 -0.90 23.38 -6.37
N ALA A 127 -1.86 24.12 -6.92
CA ALA A 127 -1.73 25.55 -7.14
C ALA A 127 -1.75 26.17 -5.75
N ALA A 128 -0.61 26.11 -5.07
CA ALA A 128 -0.32 26.79 -3.82
C ALA A 128 1.02 27.50 -4.04
N CYS A 129 1.12 28.81 -4.17
CA CYS A 129 0.18 29.92 -4.18
C CYS A 129 0.79 30.97 -5.13
N ALA A 130 0.01 32.00 -5.48
CA ALA A 130 0.58 33.31 -5.80
C ALA A 130 1.50 33.80 -4.67
#